data_AF-A0A352C4M1-F1
#
_entry.id   AF-A0A352C4M1-F1
#
_cell.length_a   1.000
_cell.length_b   1.000
_cell.length_c   1.000
_cell.angle_alpha   90.00
_cell.angle_beta   90.00
_cell.angle_gamma   90.00
#
_symmetry.space_group_name_H-M   'P 1'
#
loop_
_entity.id
_entity.type
_entity.pdbx_description
1 polymer ?
#
loop_
_entity_poly.entity_id
_entity_poly.type
_entity_poly.pdbx_seq_one_letter_code
_entity_poly.pdbx_strand_id
1 'polypeptide(L)'
;MISKMLIALITGSISMASYSANLMIKSVEGAKVLDGSYQVSVDKNTKTYSSKNGEITGKKIFSEKTLNRDGRSKTFKSEQLITKGGQQFTVHFLGRQEGGYEHGYVQVKKGSKLISRGFYHYNK
;
A
#
# COMPACT_ATOMS: atom_id res chain seq x y z
N MET A 1 29.75 -26.60 25.45
CA MET A 1 29.89 -26.17 24.04
C MET A 1 28.62 -25.44 23.63
N ILE A 2 28.77 -24.24 23.02
CA ILE A 2 27.75 -23.39 22.35
C ILE A 2 26.63 -22.85 23.29
N SER A 3 26.69 -21.64 23.86
CA SER A 3 26.72 -20.27 23.29
C SER A 3 25.32 -19.68 23.00
N LYS A 4 25.16 -18.41 23.42
CA LYS A 4 24.21 -17.37 22.99
C LYS A 4 22.82 -17.41 23.64
N MET A 5 22.59 -16.70 24.74
CA MET A 5 22.33 -15.24 24.76
C MET A 5 21.11 -14.92 23.89
N LEU A 6 19.92 -14.89 24.48
CA LEU A 6 18.75 -14.28 23.84
C LEU A 6 18.57 -12.87 24.42
N ILE A 7 18.71 -11.93 23.50
CA ILE A 7 18.82 -10.49 23.70
C ILE A 7 17.43 -9.91 24.00
N ALA A 8 17.44 -9.05 25.02
CA ALA A 8 16.51 -7.98 25.40
C ALA A 8 15.32 -7.71 24.46
N LEU A 9 14.10 -7.80 25.02
CA LEU A 9 12.96 -7.09 24.48
C LEU A 9 12.91 -5.69 25.11
N ILE A 10 13.63 -4.76 24.48
CA ILE A 10 13.51 -3.32 24.74
C ILE A 10 12.11 -2.91 24.28
N THR A 11 11.12 -2.92 25.17
CA THR A 11 9.87 -2.16 24.96
C THR A 11 10.16 -0.69 25.27
N GLY A 12 11.06 -0.11 24.48
CA GLY A 12 11.17 1.33 24.36
C GLY A 12 9.93 1.81 23.61
N SER A 13 9.13 2.63 24.26
CA SER A 13 8.04 3.39 23.65
C SER A 13 8.62 4.34 22.61
N ILE A 14 8.92 3.81 21.42
CA ILE A 14 9.17 4.63 20.23
C ILE A 14 7.85 5.35 20.00
N SER A 15 7.79 6.64 20.30
CA SER A 15 6.71 7.50 19.82
C SER A 15 6.67 7.37 18.30
N MET A 16 5.77 6.50 17.84
CA MET A 16 5.65 6.11 16.45
C MET A 16 5.15 7.34 15.69
N ALA A 17 6.00 7.91 14.84
CA ALA A 17 5.63 9.01 13.96
C ALA A 17 4.61 8.50 12.92
N SER A 18 3.36 8.40 13.33
CA SER A 18 2.23 8.04 12.50
C SER A 18 1.60 9.31 11.92
N TYR A 19 1.00 9.20 10.74
CA TYR A 19 0.20 10.27 10.16
C TYR A 19 -1.11 9.71 9.63
N SER A 20 -2.15 10.55 9.64
CA SER A 20 -3.44 10.18 9.06
C SER A 20 -3.42 10.42 7.56
N ALA A 21 -4.00 9.49 6.80
CA ALA A 21 -4.20 9.60 5.36
C ALA A 21 -5.58 9.08 4.96
N ASN A 22 -6.09 9.56 3.83
CA ASN A 22 -7.28 9.00 3.20
C ASN A 22 -6.84 8.04 2.10
N LEU A 23 -7.20 6.77 2.24
CA LEU A 23 -7.01 5.74 1.24
C LEU A 23 -8.32 5.54 0.49
N MET A 24 -8.38 6.01 -0.75
CA MET A 24 -9.52 5.75 -1.64
C MET A 24 -9.15 4.65 -2.61
N ILE A 25 -9.87 3.53 -2.56
CA ILE A 25 -9.74 2.43 -3.51
C ILE A 25 -11.05 2.39 -4.31
N LYS A 26 -10.94 2.50 -5.63
CA LYS A 26 -12.07 2.36 -6.53
C LYS A 26 -11.66 1.50 -7.71
N SER A 27 -12.20 0.29 -7.77
CA SER A 27 -11.99 -0.65 -8.87
C SER A 27 -12.90 -0.31 -10.04
N VAL A 28 -12.42 -0.59 -11.26
CA VAL A 28 -13.21 -0.41 -12.49
C VAL A 28 -13.93 -1.71 -12.85
N GLU A 29 -13.29 -2.87 -12.66
CA GLU A 29 -13.94 -4.19 -12.75
C GLU A 29 -13.37 -5.21 -11.73
N GLY A 30 -14.19 -5.64 -10.76
CA GLY A 30 -13.97 -6.87 -9.99
C GLY A 30 -13.41 -6.76 -8.55
N ALA A 31 -12.81 -5.64 -8.13
CA ALA A 31 -12.24 -5.48 -6.78
C ALA A 31 -13.16 -4.65 -5.90
N LYS A 32 -14.47 -4.74 -6.16
CA LYS A 32 -15.51 -4.16 -5.30
C LYS A 32 -15.33 -4.54 -3.83
N VAL A 33 -14.67 -5.66 -3.55
CA VAL A 33 -14.31 -6.08 -2.18
C VAL A 33 -13.41 -5.07 -1.45
N LEU A 34 -12.48 -4.41 -2.14
CA LEU A 34 -11.59 -3.40 -1.55
C LEU A 34 -12.11 -1.97 -1.76
N ASP A 35 -13.14 -1.78 -2.59
CA ASP A 35 -13.70 -0.45 -2.85
C ASP A 35 -14.16 0.23 -1.56
N GLY A 36 -13.85 1.51 -1.44
CA GLY A 36 -14.17 2.31 -0.28
C GLY A 36 -13.26 3.51 -0.09
N SER A 37 -13.63 4.34 0.87
CA SER A 37 -12.79 5.42 1.39
C SER A 37 -12.47 5.10 2.84
N TYR A 38 -11.18 4.97 3.16
CA TYR A 38 -10.71 4.56 4.47
C TYR A 38 -9.81 5.64 5.06
N GLN A 39 -10.15 6.09 6.25
CA GLN A 39 -9.23 6.90 7.05
C GLN A 39 -8.24 5.96 7.74
N VAL A 40 -6.97 6.05 7.36
CA VAL A 40 -5.91 5.16 7.83
C VAL A 40 -4.85 5.92 8.60
N SER A 41 -4.33 5.32 9.66
CA SER A 41 -3.08 5.73 10.29
C SER A 41 -1.94 5.03 9.58
N VAL A 42 -0.91 5.77 9.17
CA VAL A 42 0.26 5.23 8.46
C VAL A 42 1.49 5.34 9.37
N ASP A 43 2.12 4.20 9.62
CA ASP A 43 3.40 4.13 10.31
C ASP A 43 4.53 4.45 9.31
N LYS A 44 5.29 5.52 9.58
CA LYS A 44 6.39 5.96 8.70
C LYS A 44 7.56 4.99 8.65
N ASN A 45 7.80 4.22 9.72
CA ASN A 45 8.93 3.32 9.84
C ASN A 45 8.62 1.98 9.16
N THR A 46 7.47 1.40 9.48
CA THR A 46 7.08 0.07 8.96
C THR A 46 6.38 0.13 7.61
N LYS A 47 5.97 1.33 7.16
CA LYS A 47 5.14 1.56 5.97
C LYS A 47 3.86 0.72 5.99
N THR A 48 3.35 0.45 7.19
CA THR A 48 2.06 -0.18 7.42
C THR A 48 0.99 0.88 7.58
N TYR A 49 -0.24 0.52 7.26
CA TYR A 49 -1.39 1.37 7.47
C TYR A 49 -2.57 0.56 7.98
N SER A 50 -3.41 1.19 8.79
CA SER A 50 -4.60 0.56 9.35
C SER A 50 -5.73 1.57 9.52
N SER A 51 -6.96 1.19 9.18
CA SER A 51 -8.13 1.99 9.56
C SER A 51 -8.36 1.93 11.07
N LYS A 52 -8.99 2.96 11.61
CA LYS A 52 -9.27 3.08 13.05
C LYS A 52 -10.06 1.89 13.61
N ASN A 53 -10.96 1.33 12.80
CA ASN A 53 -11.79 0.16 13.13
C ASN A 53 -11.14 -1.19 12.79
N GLY A 54 -9.91 -1.20 12.26
CA GLY A 54 -9.22 -2.42 11.83
C GLY A 54 -9.84 -3.11 10.60
N GLU A 55 -10.85 -2.50 9.98
CA GLU A 55 -11.53 -3.04 8.79
C GLU A 55 -10.56 -3.31 7.65
N ILE A 56 -9.62 -2.37 7.43
CA ILE A 56 -8.56 -2.53 6.45
C ILE A 56 -7.20 -2.31 7.12
N THR A 57 -6.29 -3.22 6.86
CA THR A 57 -4.87 -3.04 7.15
C THR A 57 -4.07 -3.26 5.88
N GLY A 58 -2.87 -2.72 5.82
CA GLY A 58 -1.98 -3.02 4.74
C GLY A 58 -0.54 -2.65 5.01
N LYS A 59 0.31 -3.11 4.11
CA LYS A 59 1.75 -2.90 4.15
C LYS A 59 2.24 -2.66 2.75
N LYS A 60 3.01 -1.59 2.59
CA LYS A 60 3.74 -1.35 1.35
C LYS A 60 4.91 -2.33 1.25
N ILE A 61 4.89 -3.19 0.25
CA ILE A 61 5.97 -4.17 0.01
C ILE A 61 7.12 -3.49 -0.71
N PHE A 62 6.82 -2.83 -1.83
CA PHE A 62 7.79 -2.02 -2.53
C PHE A 62 7.12 -0.86 -3.29
N SER A 63 7.96 0.09 -3.69
CA SER A 63 7.59 1.13 -4.63
C SER A 63 8.81 1.73 -5.28
N GLU A 64 8.72 1.82 -6.59
CA GLU A 64 9.74 2.34 -7.46
C GLU A 64 9.16 3.52 -8.23
N LYS A 65 9.97 4.56 -8.40
CA LYS A 65 9.67 5.72 -9.24
C LYS A 65 10.84 5.93 -10.18
N THR A 66 10.56 5.92 -11.47
CA THR A 66 11.58 6.11 -12.51
C THR A 66 11.23 7.35 -13.30
N LEU A 67 12.14 8.32 -13.36
CA LEU A 67 12.00 9.48 -14.24
C LEU A 67 12.15 9.01 -15.69
N ASN A 68 11.16 9.33 -16.53
CA ASN A 68 11.20 8.97 -17.93
C ASN A 68 12.15 9.90 -18.70
N ARG A 69 12.55 9.49 -19.90
CA ARG A 69 13.51 10.23 -20.75
C ARG A 69 13.06 11.66 -21.11
N ASP A 70 11.77 11.93 -21.05
CA ASP A 70 11.20 13.27 -21.29
C ASP A 70 11.50 14.27 -20.15
N GLY A 71 12.06 13.80 -19.02
CA GLY A 71 12.39 14.61 -17.85
C GLY A 71 11.18 15.18 -17.10
N ARG A 72 9.95 14.89 -17.55
CA ARG A 72 8.71 15.48 -17.05
C ARG A 72 7.78 14.46 -16.43
N SER A 73 7.81 13.23 -16.94
CA SER A 73 6.94 12.15 -16.48
C SER A 73 7.72 11.14 -15.64
N LYS A 74 7.02 10.50 -14.69
CA LYS A 74 7.60 9.43 -13.86
C LYS A 74 6.75 8.18 -13.98
N THR A 75 7.36 7.04 -14.22
CA THR A 75 6.67 5.74 -14.12
C THR A 75 6.69 5.28 -12.66
N PHE A 76 5.57 4.75 -12.20
CA PHE A 76 5.37 4.23 -10.86
C PHE A 76 5.07 2.74 -10.90
N LYS A 77 5.79 1.96 -10.09
CA LYS A 77 5.46 0.56 -9.84
C LYS A 77 5.41 0.36 -8.34
N SER A 78 4.35 -0.24 -7.83
CA SER A 78 4.22 -0.53 -6.40
C SER A 78 3.47 -1.81 -6.17
N GLU A 79 3.81 -2.48 -5.08
CA GLU A 79 3.04 -3.59 -4.55
C GLU A 79 2.70 -3.34 -3.09
N GLN A 80 1.47 -3.67 -2.75
CA GLN A 80 0.93 -3.53 -1.42
C GLN A 80 0.21 -4.81 -1.02
N LEU A 81 0.39 -5.20 0.23
CA LEU A 81 -0.40 -6.25 0.84
C LEU A 81 -1.54 -5.59 1.60
N ILE A 82 -2.79 -5.99 1.33
CA ILE A 82 -3.99 -5.45 1.95
C ILE A 82 -4.76 -6.58 2.60
N THR A 83 -5.17 -6.41 3.85
CA THR A 83 -6.07 -7.34 4.55
C THR A 83 -7.38 -6.63 4.85
N LYS A 84 -8.51 -7.23 4.43
CA LYS A 84 -9.87 -6.76 4.74
C LYS A 84 -10.75 -7.95 5.12
N GLY A 85 -11.43 -7.86 6.27
CA GLY A 85 -12.30 -8.95 6.75
C GLY A 85 -11.59 -10.29 6.93
N GLY A 86 -10.32 -10.28 7.38
CA GLY A 86 -9.48 -11.47 7.53
C GLY A 86 -8.94 -12.06 6.22
N GLN A 87 -9.29 -11.49 5.06
CA GLN A 87 -8.78 -11.94 3.77
C GLN A 87 -7.64 -11.04 3.30
N GLN A 88 -6.57 -11.68 2.82
CA GLN A 88 -5.38 -10.99 2.33
C GLN A 88 -5.37 -10.91 0.79
N PHE A 89 -4.95 -9.75 0.29
CA PHE A 89 -4.90 -9.40 -1.11
C PHE A 89 -3.54 -8.76 -1.44
N THR A 90 -2.97 -9.12 -2.58
CA THR A 90 -1.81 -8.43 -3.15
C THR A 90 -2.30 -7.46 -4.21
N VAL A 91 -2.00 -6.19 -4.04
CA VAL A 91 -2.40 -5.11 -4.93
C VAL A 91 -1.17 -4.56 -5.62
N HIS A 92 -1.13 -4.70 -6.94
CA HIS A 92 -0.07 -4.13 -7.77
C HIS A 92 -0.59 -2.85 -8.44
N PHE A 93 0.17 -1.78 -8.33
CA PHE A 93 -0.05 -0.52 -9.01
C PHE A 93 1.02 -0.34 -10.08
N LEU A 94 0.59 -0.01 -11.29
CA LEU A 94 1.46 0.39 -12.38
C LEU A 94 0.91 1.67 -12.99
N GLY A 95 1.62 2.77 -12.85
CA GLY A 95 1.12 4.08 -13.28
C GLY A 95 2.18 5.00 -13.83
N ARG A 96 1.73 6.19 -14.20
CA ARG A 96 2.54 7.29 -14.70
C ARG A 96 2.11 8.58 -14.00
N GLN A 97 3.08 9.41 -13.67
CA GLN A 97 2.88 10.71 -13.06
C GLN A 97 3.30 11.80 -14.05
N GLU A 98 2.39 12.72 -14.36
CA GLU A 98 2.59 13.84 -15.27
C GLU A 98 1.85 15.08 -14.73
N GLY A 99 2.49 16.25 -14.76
CA GLY A 99 1.82 17.50 -14.40
C GLY A 99 1.21 17.55 -12.99
N GLY A 100 1.75 16.78 -12.04
CA GLY A 100 1.24 16.71 -10.65
C GLY A 100 0.22 15.58 -10.40
N TYR A 101 -0.31 14.95 -11.45
CA TYR A 101 -1.29 13.87 -11.35
C TYR A 101 -0.60 12.51 -11.51
N GLU A 102 -0.99 11.51 -10.71
CA GLU A 102 -0.58 10.11 -10.89
C GLU A 102 -1.80 9.29 -11.30
N HIS A 103 -1.68 8.49 -12.36
CA HIS A 103 -2.75 7.62 -12.82
C HIS A 103 -2.20 6.31 -13.34
N GLY A 104 -3.00 5.25 -13.33
CA GLY A 104 -2.51 3.96 -13.82
C GLY A 104 -3.45 2.81 -13.62
N TYR A 105 -2.91 1.62 -13.84
CA TYR A 105 -3.58 0.35 -13.68
C TYR A 105 -3.38 -0.19 -12.26
N VAL A 106 -4.43 -0.83 -11.74
CA VAL A 106 -4.37 -1.64 -10.52
C VAL A 106 -4.72 -3.09 -10.84
N GLN A 107 -3.99 -4.02 -10.24
CA GLN A 107 -4.31 -5.45 -10.27
C GLN A 107 -4.43 -5.97 -8.84
N VAL A 108 -5.49 -6.71 -8.55
CA VAL A 108 -5.72 -7.31 -7.24
C VAL A 108 -5.68 -8.82 -7.35
N LYS A 109 -4.84 -9.46 -6.54
CA LYS A 109 -4.71 -10.91 -6.44
C LYS A 109 -5.08 -11.39 -5.04
N LYS A 110 -5.65 -12.59 -4.95
CA LYS A 110 -5.81 -13.34 -3.71
C LYS A 110 -4.96 -14.61 -3.84
N GLY A 111 -3.84 -14.67 -3.12
CA GLY A 111 -2.77 -15.62 -3.42
C GLY A 111 -2.22 -15.38 -4.83
N SER A 112 -2.12 -16.44 -5.65
CA SER A 112 -1.68 -16.34 -7.05
C SER A 112 -2.80 -15.96 -8.03
N LYS A 113 -4.07 -16.01 -7.61
CA LYS A 113 -5.21 -15.78 -8.49
C LYS A 113 -5.49 -14.29 -8.66
N LEU A 114 -5.49 -13.80 -9.90
CA LEU A 114 -6.02 -12.49 -10.24
C LEU A 114 -7.54 -12.48 -10.03
N ILE A 115 -8.03 -11.55 -9.21
CA ILE A 115 -9.46 -11.42 -8.90
C ILE A 115 -10.05 -10.10 -9.42
N SER A 116 -9.22 -9.13 -9.79
CA SER A 116 -9.69 -7.87 -10.35
C SER A 116 -8.61 -7.07 -11.06
N ARG A 117 -9.06 -6.21 -11.97
CA ARG A 117 -8.30 -5.10 -12.54
C ARG A 117 -9.05 -3.79 -12.39
N GLY A 118 -8.32 -2.69 -12.43
CA GLY A 118 -8.94 -1.38 -12.50
C GLY A 118 -7.96 -0.30 -12.84
N PHE A 119 -8.41 0.93 -12.64
CA PHE A 119 -7.61 2.11 -12.81
C PHE A 119 -7.65 2.94 -11.54
N TYR A 120 -6.55 3.63 -11.24
CA TYR A 120 -6.50 4.59 -10.15
C TYR A 120 -6.11 5.96 -10.70
N HIS A 121 -6.61 6.99 -10.02
CA HIS A 121 -6.20 8.37 -10.20
C HIS A 121 -5.91 8.94 -8.82
N TYR A 122 -4.74 9.55 -8.68
CA TYR A 122 -4.29 10.18 -7.46
C TYR A 122 -3.85 11.59 -7.80
N ASN A 123 -4.54 12.56 -7.21
CA ASN A 123 -4.17 13.96 -7.29
C ASN A 123 -3.35 14.30 -6.04
N LYS A 124 -2.14 14.85 -6.23
CA LYS A 124 -1.21 15.16 -5.15
C LYS A 124 -1.43 16.55 -4.58
#